data_AF-A0A5B9D7M2-F1
#
_entry.id   AF-A0A5B9D7M2-F1
#
_cell.length_a   1.000
_cell.length_b   1.000
_cell.length_c   1.000
_cell.angle_alpha   90.00
_cell.angle_beta   90.00
_cell.angle_gamma   90.00
#
_symmetry.space_group_name_H-M   'P 1'
#
loop_
_entity.id
_entity.type
_entity.pdbx_description
1 polymer ?
#
loop_
_entity_poly.entity_id
_entity_poly.type
_entity_poly.pdbx_seq_one_letter_code
_entity_poly.pdbx_strand_id
1 'polypeptide(L)'
;MSKNKNLEALKKSSSNLNKILLIFMIIFTSIFWAFAFYAPIEYSRGEYQINNDNSNYLNITKIELNYNAEKASVNIKFEDDMHYILNSNWKQITSPSFPYEPIDIHFQETILDNNTLEINVTSTGEGFFDSDWNLFYDFEIIIDNSYLVDLNSQVTHSQVNIEATDTEFSIFNLNSETGSIHVDFHNVYIHSSVNISEKSGYTDFNIYNSNITSNINFEGDSGSVYFYFYNSAFANINIQTESGSTYLRGNSNIFKNVSIETASSHIGMDVDNSNIHNIRLISSSGSIHCEINEILLLGNVSIYSTSGSLDCDFSEISFYSDRVFDLWDNSGYIDFYWDQEILMNSSAYIFIETISSTIDVEIYTILENIESERFIVQASSETGFFDVEIYER
;
A
#
# COMPACT_ATOMS: atom_id res chain seq x y z
N MET A 1 58.29 62.67 -17.75
CA MET A 1 58.19 61.19 -17.83
C MET A 1 57.68 60.51 -16.54
N SER A 2 57.12 61.21 -15.53
CA SER A 2 56.67 60.58 -14.27
C SER A 2 55.15 60.49 -14.04
N LYS A 3 54.31 61.04 -14.94
CA LYS A 3 52.84 60.95 -14.77
C LYS A 3 52.21 59.61 -15.20
N ASN A 4 52.86 58.83 -16.06
CA ASN A 4 52.32 57.53 -16.53
C ASN A 4 52.52 56.37 -15.53
N LYS A 5 53.53 56.41 -14.65
CA LYS A 5 53.78 55.31 -13.69
C LYS A 5 52.71 55.22 -12.59
N ASN A 6 52.09 56.34 -12.20
CA ASN A 6 51.05 56.35 -11.17
C ASN A 6 49.70 55.82 -11.68
N LEU A 7 49.38 55.99 -12.96
CA LEU A 7 48.12 55.48 -13.53
C LEU A 7 48.16 53.94 -13.70
N GLU A 8 49.30 53.37 -14.06
CA GLU A 8 49.48 51.91 -14.13
C GLU A 8 49.47 51.25 -12.74
N ALA A 9 50.03 51.92 -11.71
CA ALA A 9 49.97 51.43 -10.33
C ALA A 9 48.54 51.44 -9.78
N LEU A 10 47.76 52.49 -10.05
CA LEU A 10 46.35 52.58 -9.66
C LEU A 10 45.47 51.56 -10.39
N LYS A 11 45.72 51.27 -11.69
CA LYS A 11 45.03 50.20 -12.43
C LYS A 11 45.38 48.80 -11.94
N LYS A 12 46.64 48.54 -11.55
CA LYS A 12 47.05 47.27 -10.92
C LYS A 12 46.40 47.08 -9.53
N SER A 13 46.30 48.16 -8.76
CA SER A 13 45.66 48.15 -7.44
C SER A 13 44.16 47.84 -7.52
N SER A 14 43.41 48.46 -8.44
CA SER A 14 41.97 48.19 -8.60
C SER A 14 41.68 46.80 -9.17
N SER A 15 42.54 46.30 -10.07
CA SER A 15 42.45 44.93 -10.60
C SER A 15 42.63 43.86 -9.52
N ASN A 16 43.55 44.07 -8.57
CA ASN A 16 43.78 43.14 -7.47
C ASN A 16 42.65 43.21 -6.43
N LEU A 17 42.08 44.40 -6.19
CA LEU A 17 40.98 44.57 -5.25
C LEU A 17 39.70 43.87 -5.76
N ASN A 18 39.42 43.96 -7.07
CA ASN A 18 38.32 43.22 -7.69
C ASN A 18 38.52 41.70 -7.65
N LYS A 19 39.76 41.22 -7.80
CA LYS A 19 40.07 39.78 -7.65
C LYS A 19 39.89 39.29 -6.22
N ILE A 20 40.30 40.08 -5.23
CA ILE A 20 40.10 39.75 -3.81
C ILE A 20 38.60 39.70 -3.49
N LEU A 21 37.82 40.68 -3.97
CA LEU A 21 36.38 40.71 -3.77
C LEU A 21 35.69 39.48 -4.39
N LEU A 22 36.10 39.10 -5.60
CA LEU A 22 35.59 37.91 -6.30
C LEU A 22 35.93 36.63 -5.52
N ILE A 23 37.15 36.49 -5.00
CA ILE A 23 37.56 35.35 -4.19
C ILE A 23 36.73 35.27 -2.90
N PHE A 24 36.52 36.40 -2.22
CA PHE A 24 35.65 36.45 -1.04
C PHE A 24 34.21 36.08 -1.37
N MET A 25 33.68 36.52 -2.52
CA MET A 25 32.34 36.14 -2.96
C MET A 25 32.25 34.65 -3.21
N ILE A 26 33.22 34.05 -3.91
CA ILE A 26 33.28 32.62 -4.16
C ILE A 26 33.35 31.85 -2.85
N ILE A 27 34.25 32.23 -1.93
CA ILE A 27 34.37 31.57 -0.62
C ILE A 27 33.07 31.67 0.17
N PHE A 28 32.45 32.85 0.22
CA PHE A 28 31.20 33.06 0.95
C PHE A 28 30.05 32.24 0.35
N THR A 29 29.92 32.23 -0.98
CA THR A 29 28.92 31.44 -1.69
C THR A 29 29.18 29.94 -1.52
N SER A 30 30.42 29.48 -1.57
CA SER A 30 30.77 28.07 -1.31
C SER A 30 30.52 27.65 0.13
N ILE A 31 30.83 28.50 1.12
CA ILE A 31 30.51 28.23 2.54
C ILE A 31 28.99 28.23 2.73
N PHE A 32 28.28 29.20 2.16
CA PHE A 32 26.82 29.25 2.23
C PHE A 32 26.18 27.98 1.66
N TRP A 33 26.61 27.52 0.48
CA TRP A 33 26.11 26.28 -0.11
C TRP A 33 26.59 25.03 0.64
N ALA A 34 27.79 25.04 1.21
CA ALA A 34 28.24 23.96 2.09
C ALA A 34 27.37 23.88 3.35
N PHE A 35 26.95 24.99 3.95
CA PHE A 35 26.01 24.99 5.06
C PHE A 35 24.58 24.65 4.63
N ALA A 36 24.12 25.13 3.46
CA ALA A 36 22.77 24.87 2.98
C ALA A 36 22.57 23.40 2.57
N PHE A 37 23.60 22.73 2.02
CA PHE A 37 23.50 21.35 1.53
C PHE A 37 24.21 20.31 2.39
N TYR A 38 25.15 20.71 3.25
CA TYR A 38 25.92 19.79 4.11
C TYR A 38 25.84 20.14 5.61
N ALA A 39 24.89 21.00 6.03
CA ALA A 39 24.52 21.02 7.44
C ALA A 39 24.05 19.61 7.84
N PRO A 40 24.51 19.07 8.98
CA PRO A 40 24.06 17.77 9.43
C PRO A 40 22.54 17.80 9.59
N ILE A 41 21.86 16.93 8.85
CA ILE A 41 20.43 16.65 9.06
C ILE A 41 20.35 15.98 10.43
N GLU A 42 19.80 16.67 11.42
CA GLU A 42 19.56 16.10 12.74
C GLU A 42 18.21 15.38 12.71
N TYR A 43 18.25 14.04 12.70
CA TYR A 43 17.09 13.20 12.94
C TYR A 43 16.90 13.03 14.45
N SER A 44 15.69 13.27 14.93
CA SER A 44 15.31 12.94 16.31
C SER A 44 14.53 11.63 16.28
N ARG A 45 15.22 10.50 16.53
CA ARG A 45 14.58 9.18 16.68
C ARG A 45 14.22 8.94 18.14
N GLY A 46 12.96 8.65 18.41
CA GLY A 46 12.48 8.14 19.68
C GLY A 46 12.20 6.64 19.55
N GLU A 47 12.53 5.85 20.56
CA GLU A 47 12.21 4.43 20.60
C GLU A 47 11.48 4.16 21.91
N TYR A 48 10.36 3.44 21.86
CA TYR A 48 9.54 3.11 23.03
C TYR A 48 9.21 1.62 23.06
N GLN A 49 9.85 0.91 23.98
CA GLN A 49 9.67 -0.52 24.14
C GLN A 49 8.75 -0.79 25.33
N ILE A 50 7.71 -1.59 25.13
CA ILE A 50 6.79 -2.04 26.20
C ILE A 50 7.38 -3.31 26.80
N ASN A 51 7.44 -3.35 28.13
CA ASN A 51 8.35 -4.25 28.81
C ASN A 51 7.80 -4.64 30.20
N ASN A 52 7.60 -5.93 30.50
CA ASN A 52 6.94 -6.36 31.75
C ASN A 52 7.96 -6.83 32.81
N ASP A 53 8.15 -6.04 33.87
CA ASP A 53 9.21 -6.27 34.86
C ASP A 53 8.73 -6.77 36.24
N ASN A 54 7.55 -7.38 36.33
CA ASN A 54 7.11 -8.03 37.57
C ASN A 54 6.44 -9.37 37.31
N SER A 55 6.60 -10.29 38.26
CA SER A 55 6.09 -11.67 38.30
C SER A 55 4.57 -11.85 38.23
N ASN A 56 3.85 -10.84 37.76
CA ASN A 56 2.47 -10.94 37.31
C ASN A 56 2.50 -10.77 35.78
N TYR A 57 2.41 -11.88 35.06
CA TYR A 57 2.11 -11.87 33.62
C TYR A 57 0.90 -10.95 33.39
N LEU A 58 1.13 -9.74 32.86
CA LEU A 58 0.06 -8.89 32.37
C LEU A 58 -0.40 -9.58 31.09
N ASN A 59 -1.57 -10.20 31.16
CA ASN A 59 -2.15 -10.89 30.02
C ASN A 59 -2.76 -9.83 29.10
N ILE A 60 -1.93 -9.12 28.34
CA ILE A 60 -2.41 -8.13 27.38
C ILE A 60 -3.07 -8.89 26.24
N THR A 61 -4.38 -8.72 26.10
CA THR A 61 -5.16 -9.33 25.03
C THR A 61 -5.62 -8.31 24.00
N LYS A 62 -5.43 -7.01 24.27
CA LYS A 62 -5.86 -5.92 23.40
C LYS A 62 -4.93 -4.71 23.49
N ILE A 63 -4.64 -4.11 22.34
CA ILE A 63 -3.92 -2.85 22.21
C ILE A 63 -4.81 -1.84 21.49
N GLU A 64 -4.98 -0.67 22.11
CA GLU A 64 -5.64 0.50 21.53
C GLU A 64 -4.60 1.59 21.29
N LEU A 65 -4.24 1.85 20.03
CA LEU A 65 -3.32 2.90 19.64
C LEU A 65 -4.11 4.09 19.10
N ASN A 66 -4.08 5.22 19.81
CA ASN A 66 -4.63 6.48 19.32
C ASN A 66 -3.48 7.42 18.96
N TYR A 67 -3.25 7.58 17.66
CA TYR A 67 -2.14 8.34 17.11
C TYR A 67 -2.62 9.60 16.38
N ASN A 68 -2.37 10.75 16.98
CA ASN A 68 -2.70 12.05 16.41
C ASN A 68 -1.46 12.95 16.39
N ALA A 69 -0.62 12.74 15.38
CA ALA A 69 0.51 13.63 15.11
C ALA A 69 0.61 13.92 13.62
N GLU A 70 0.76 15.19 13.24
CA GLU A 70 0.73 15.64 11.83
C GLU A 70 2.00 15.33 11.04
N LYS A 71 3.13 15.07 11.72
CA LYS A 71 4.48 15.00 11.10
C LYS A 71 5.41 13.98 11.73
N ALA A 72 4.85 12.87 12.17
CA ALA A 72 5.61 11.81 12.84
C ALA A 72 5.16 10.47 12.28
N SER A 73 6.02 9.47 12.18
CA SER A 73 5.66 8.09 11.82
C SER A 73 5.58 7.23 13.08
N VAL A 74 4.74 6.20 13.07
CA VAL A 74 4.75 5.15 14.10
C VAL A 74 5.00 3.79 13.44
N ASN A 75 6.02 3.10 13.93
CA ASN A 75 6.38 1.73 13.60
C ASN A 75 5.92 0.84 14.76
N ILE A 76 5.15 -0.20 14.48
CA ILE A 76 4.74 -1.21 15.45
C ILE A 76 5.35 -2.55 15.01
N LYS A 77 6.10 -3.20 15.88
CA LYS A 77 6.77 -4.48 15.59
C LYS A 77 6.34 -5.56 16.56
N PHE A 78 6.04 -6.74 16.04
CA PHE A 78 5.82 -7.96 16.83
C PHE A 78 6.99 -8.92 16.61
N GLU A 79 7.78 -9.19 17.66
CA GLU A 79 9.03 -9.96 17.59
C GLU A 79 9.12 -11.02 18.71
N ASP A 80 9.69 -12.19 18.39
CA ASP A 80 10.15 -13.21 19.36
C ASP A 80 11.42 -12.72 20.09
N ASP A 81 11.65 -13.19 21.33
CA ASP A 81 12.87 -13.02 22.15
C ASP A 81 13.06 -11.76 23.03
N MET A 82 12.06 -10.89 23.20
CA MET A 82 12.23 -9.67 24.02
C MET A 82 11.76 -9.84 25.48
N HIS A 83 12.62 -10.40 26.34
CA HIS A 83 12.53 -10.24 27.80
C HIS A 83 13.21 -8.94 28.25
N TYR A 84 12.67 -7.76 27.95
CA TYR A 84 13.28 -6.50 28.43
C TYR A 84 12.27 -5.55 29.08
N ILE A 85 12.75 -4.42 29.62
CA ILE A 85 12.31 -3.74 30.87
C ILE A 85 11.76 -2.31 30.68
N LEU A 86 10.66 -1.96 31.36
CA LEU A 86 10.02 -0.64 31.37
C LEU A 86 11.02 0.43 31.81
N ASN A 87 11.53 1.25 30.89
CA ASN A 87 12.20 2.50 31.23
C ASN A 87 12.16 3.51 30.08
N SER A 88 11.28 4.50 30.21
CA SER A 88 11.21 5.64 29.29
C SER A 88 12.35 6.62 29.58
N ASN A 89 13.34 6.71 28.69
CA ASN A 89 14.17 7.90 28.60
C ASN A 89 14.01 8.50 27.20
N TRP A 90 13.04 9.41 27.11
CA TRP A 90 12.94 10.34 25.98
C TRP A 90 14.22 11.15 25.92
N LYS A 91 14.98 11.02 24.85
CA LYS A 91 16.02 11.98 24.52
C LYS A 91 15.51 12.85 23.40
N GLN A 92 14.80 13.92 23.77
CA GLN A 92 14.57 15.03 22.85
C GLN A 92 15.96 15.58 22.47
N ILE A 93 16.42 15.30 21.25
CA ILE A 93 17.64 15.91 20.73
C ILE A 93 17.23 17.26 20.17
N THR A 94 17.17 18.27 21.03
CA THR A 94 17.01 19.65 20.57
C THR A 94 18.32 20.10 19.93
N SER A 95 18.35 20.30 18.61
CA SER A 95 19.44 21.02 17.97
C SER A 95 19.47 22.46 18.51
N PRO A 96 20.62 23.01 18.97
CA PRO A 96 20.66 24.36 19.54
C PRO A 96 20.54 25.50 18.52
N SER A 97 20.26 25.24 17.24
CA SER A 97 20.63 26.18 16.17
C SER A 97 19.52 26.78 15.31
N PHE A 98 18.25 26.43 15.47
CA PHE A 98 17.18 26.99 14.62
C PHE A 98 15.97 27.53 15.40
N PRO A 99 15.36 28.65 14.97
CA PRO A 99 14.32 29.36 15.71
C PRO A 99 12.91 28.79 15.48
N TYR A 100 12.79 27.47 15.29
CA TYR A 100 11.48 26.84 15.11
C TYR A 100 10.85 26.54 16.47
N GLU A 101 9.53 26.74 16.59
CA GLU A 101 8.81 26.29 17.77
C GLU A 101 8.94 24.75 17.89
N PRO A 102 9.34 24.23 19.05
CA PRO A 102 9.44 22.78 19.24
C PRO A 102 8.07 22.14 19.05
N ILE A 103 7.99 21.09 18.24
CA ILE A 103 6.83 20.21 18.22
C ILE A 103 6.89 19.42 19.53
N ASP A 104 5.89 19.60 20.40
CA ASP A 104 5.78 18.86 21.64
C ASP A 104 4.99 17.57 21.38
N ILE A 105 5.65 16.42 21.49
CA ILE A 105 5.02 15.10 21.42
C ILE A 105 4.68 14.64 22.84
N HIS A 106 3.40 14.42 23.10
CA HIS A 106 2.87 13.87 24.33
C HIS A 106 2.54 12.40 24.13
N PHE A 107 3.19 11.56 24.92
CA PHE A 107 2.98 10.13 24.98
C PHE A 107 2.33 9.76 26.31
N GLN A 108 1.24 8.98 26.26
CA GLN A 108 0.56 8.47 27.44
C GLN A 108 0.21 7.00 27.26
N GLU A 109 0.55 6.21 28.27
CA GLU A 109 0.20 4.80 28.39
C GLU A 109 -0.83 4.63 29.52
N THR A 110 -1.92 3.91 29.26
CA THR A 110 -2.94 3.60 30.26
C THR A 110 -3.36 2.14 30.18
N ILE A 111 -3.40 1.43 31.31
CA ILE A 111 -4.06 0.13 31.41
C ILE A 111 -5.53 0.40 31.78
N LEU A 112 -6.45 0.25 30.81
CA LEU A 112 -7.88 0.59 30.99
C LEU A 112 -8.62 -0.47 31.82
N ASP A 113 -8.29 -1.74 31.60
CA ASP A 113 -8.72 -2.91 32.35
C ASP A 113 -7.54 -3.91 32.42
N ASN A 114 -7.64 -5.00 33.21
CA ASN A 114 -6.49 -5.88 33.51
C ASN A 114 -5.76 -6.46 32.27
N ASN A 115 -6.31 -6.32 31.06
CA ASN A 115 -5.80 -6.92 29.82
C ASN A 115 -5.75 -5.97 28.60
N THR A 116 -6.20 -4.70 28.70
CA THR A 116 -6.13 -3.74 27.58
C THR A 116 -5.08 -2.67 27.83
N LEU A 117 -4.14 -2.56 26.90
CA LEU A 117 -3.15 -1.50 26.86
C LEU A 117 -3.59 -0.39 25.89
N GLU A 118 -3.82 0.81 26.42
CA GLU A 118 -4.07 2.00 25.63
C GLU A 118 -2.79 2.83 25.50
N ILE A 119 -2.44 3.19 24.27
CA ILE A 119 -1.29 4.01 23.91
C ILE A 119 -1.81 5.23 23.17
N ASN A 120 -1.67 6.41 23.78
CA ASN A 120 -2.06 7.68 23.18
C ASN A 120 -0.80 8.47 22.81
N VAL A 121 -0.66 8.81 21.54
CA VAL A 121 0.40 9.68 21.03
C VAL A 121 -0.25 10.91 20.42
N THR A 122 0.08 12.09 20.93
CA THR A 122 -0.44 13.36 20.43
C THR A 122 0.70 14.34 20.19
N SER A 123 0.68 15.08 19.09
CA SER A 123 1.62 16.19 18.90
C SER A 123 0.90 17.53 18.90
N THR A 124 1.47 18.54 19.56
CA THR A 124 0.98 19.92 19.47
C THR A 124 2.01 20.78 18.73
N GLY A 125 1.60 21.42 17.63
CA GLY A 125 2.38 22.44 16.92
C GLY A 125 2.00 22.60 15.44
N GLU A 126 1.76 23.84 14.99
CA GLU A 126 1.65 24.17 13.56
C GLU A 126 3.06 24.19 12.95
N GLY A 127 3.53 23.07 12.43
CA GLY A 127 4.83 23.08 11.77
C GLY A 127 4.77 23.92 10.49
N PHE A 128 5.39 25.10 10.46
CA PHE A 128 5.64 25.84 9.22
C PHE A 128 6.64 25.08 8.35
N PHE A 129 6.29 24.81 7.09
CA PHE A 129 7.19 24.19 6.11
C PHE A 129 7.93 25.24 5.28
N ASP A 130 9.25 25.07 5.18
CA ASP A 130 9.98 25.32 3.94
C ASP A 130 10.13 23.97 3.25
N SER A 131 9.94 23.90 1.93
CA SER A 131 9.65 22.67 1.15
C SER A 131 10.73 21.59 1.15
N ASP A 132 11.86 21.83 1.82
CA ASP A 132 13.10 21.09 1.67
C ASP A 132 13.58 20.42 2.97
N TRP A 133 12.86 20.57 4.09
CA TRP A 133 13.30 20.10 5.43
C TRP A 133 12.22 19.26 6.12
N ASN A 134 12.30 17.94 5.92
CA ASN A 134 11.43 17.00 6.62
C ASN A 134 12.03 16.64 7.99
N LEU A 135 11.57 17.30 9.05
CA LEU A 135 11.67 16.73 10.40
C LEU A 135 10.65 15.60 10.51
N PHE A 136 11.13 14.36 10.44
CA PHE A 136 10.36 13.17 10.77
C PHE A 136 10.69 12.75 12.20
N TYR A 137 9.66 12.59 13.03
CA TYR A 137 9.79 11.87 14.29
C TYR A 137 9.34 10.45 14.04
N ASP A 138 10.21 9.47 14.27
CA ASP A 138 9.84 8.06 14.24
C ASP A 138 9.59 7.59 15.66
N PHE A 139 8.44 6.95 15.88
CA PHE A 139 8.06 6.28 17.11
C PHE A 139 8.05 4.78 16.85
N GLU A 140 8.70 3.98 17.68
CA GLU A 140 8.75 2.53 17.53
C GLU A 140 8.13 1.88 18.77
N ILE A 141 7.14 1.02 18.58
CA ILE A 141 6.47 0.19 19.61
C ILE A 141 6.84 -1.26 19.33
N ILE A 142 7.42 -1.96 20.31
CA ILE A 142 7.75 -3.39 20.20
C ILE A 142 6.84 -4.18 21.14
N ILE A 143 6.19 -5.22 20.61
CA ILE A 143 5.24 -6.10 21.30
C ILE A 143 5.72 -7.56 21.15
N ASP A 144 5.64 -8.33 22.23
CA ASP A 144 5.96 -9.76 22.23
C ASP A 144 4.86 -10.54 21.47
N ASN A 145 5.27 -11.41 20.55
CA ASN A 145 4.37 -12.18 19.68
C ASN A 145 3.61 -13.31 20.40
N SER A 146 4.00 -13.67 21.63
CA SER A 146 3.36 -14.73 22.41
C SER A 146 1.97 -14.35 22.93
N TYR A 147 1.57 -13.09 22.80
CA TYR A 147 0.24 -12.62 23.13
C TYR A 147 -0.73 -12.79 21.95
N LEU A 148 -1.92 -13.33 22.22
CA LEU A 148 -3.06 -13.19 21.31
C LEU A 148 -3.59 -11.76 21.46
N VAL A 149 -3.39 -10.92 20.45
CA VAL A 149 -3.69 -9.50 20.55
C VAL A 149 -4.85 -9.12 19.61
N ASP A 150 -5.78 -8.32 20.11
CA ASP A 150 -6.63 -7.45 19.30
C ASP A 150 -5.92 -6.10 19.09
N LEU A 151 -5.57 -5.74 17.87
CA LEU A 151 -5.00 -4.41 17.58
C LEU A 151 -6.10 -3.49 17.06
N ASN A 152 -6.27 -2.33 17.70
CA ASN A 152 -7.12 -1.26 17.21
C ASN A 152 -6.29 0.01 17.12
N SER A 153 -6.03 0.49 15.91
CA SER A 153 -5.25 1.70 15.66
C SER A 153 -6.12 2.79 15.03
N GLN A 154 -6.09 4.00 15.57
CA GLN A 154 -6.68 5.19 14.98
C GLN A 154 -5.57 6.23 14.70
N VAL A 155 -5.47 6.67 13.45
CA VAL A 155 -4.40 7.53 12.93
C VAL A 155 -5.05 8.72 12.23
N THR A 156 -4.66 9.95 12.57
CA THR A 156 -5.31 11.14 11.97
C THR A 156 -4.51 11.75 10.80
N HIS A 157 -3.18 11.88 10.92
CA HIS A 157 -2.37 12.65 9.94
C HIS A 157 -0.92 12.13 9.78
N SER A 158 -0.70 10.89 9.34
CA SER A 158 0.63 10.28 9.48
C SER A 158 0.86 8.98 8.69
N GLN A 159 2.13 8.56 8.64
CA GLN A 159 2.54 7.22 8.27
C GLN A 159 2.49 6.25 9.47
N VAL A 160 1.81 5.12 9.30
CA VAL A 160 1.86 3.98 10.23
C VAL A 160 2.43 2.78 9.53
N ASN A 161 3.49 2.21 10.10
CA ASN A 161 4.09 0.97 9.65
C ASN A 161 3.86 -0.11 10.72
N ILE A 162 3.36 -1.27 10.33
CA ILE A 162 3.12 -2.40 11.22
C ILE A 162 3.81 -3.62 10.65
N GLU A 163 4.76 -4.17 11.38
CA GLU A 163 5.47 -5.39 11.02
C GLU A 163 5.12 -6.47 12.05
N ALA A 164 4.59 -7.61 11.60
CA ALA A 164 4.29 -8.73 12.49
C ALA A 164 4.84 -10.04 11.93
N THR A 165 5.59 -10.76 12.75
CA THR A 165 6.16 -12.07 12.40
C THR A 165 5.73 -13.13 13.41
N ASP A 166 5.33 -14.31 12.93
CA ASP A 166 4.96 -15.46 13.77
C ASP A 166 3.93 -15.09 14.87
N THR A 167 2.97 -14.23 14.51
CA THR A 167 2.01 -13.61 15.44
C THR A 167 0.58 -14.09 15.18
N GLU A 168 -0.22 -14.18 16.24
CA GLU A 168 -1.64 -14.54 16.17
C GLU A 168 -2.51 -13.35 16.59
N PHE A 169 -3.41 -12.91 15.71
CA PHE A 169 -4.40 -11.87 16.01
C PHE A 169 -5.79 -12.46 16.12
N SER A 170 -6.55 -12.00 17.12
CA SER A 170 -7.99 -12.23 17.13
C SER A 170 -8.69 -11.31 16.13
N ILE A 171 -8.45 -10.00 16.23
CA ILE A 171 -8.93 -8.95 15.34
C ILE A 171 -7.79 -7.96 15.04
N PHE A 172 -7.72 -7.49 13.80
CA PHE A 172 -6.84 -6.39 13.39
C PHE A 172 -7.66 -5.26 12.79
N ASN A 173 -7.67 -4.10 13.44
CA ASN A 173 -8.39 -2.91 13.00
C ASN A 173 -7.45 -1.72 12.85
N LEU A 174 -7.50 -1.07 11.71
CA LEU A 174 -6.75 0.15 11.46
C LEU A 174 -7.65 1.19 10.80
N ASN A 175 -7.73 2.38 11.40
CA ASN A 175 -8.48 3.51 10.88
C ASN A 175 -7.52 4.68 10.67
N SER A 176 -7.42 5.21 9.46
CA SER A 176 -6.62 6.38 9.12
C SER A 176 -7.49 7.47 8.49
N GLU A 177 -7.40 8.70 9.00
CA GLU A 177 -8.04 9.85 8.34
C GLU A 177 -7.23 10.31 7.14
N THR A 178 -5.93 10.57 7.33
CA THR A 178 -5.01 10.95 6.25
C THR A 178 -3.62 10.37 6.47
N GLY A 179 -2.93 9.97 5.40
CA GLY A 179 -1.49 9.64 5.45
C GLY A 179 -1.12 8.37 4.68
N SER A 180 -0.28 7.54 5.27
CA SER A 180 0.07 6.25 4.68
C SER A 180 0.05 5.10 5.69
N ILE A 181 -0.40 3.95 5.24
CA ILE A 181 -0.44 2.72 6.03
C ILE A 181 0.45 1.71 5.32
N HIS A 182 1.42 1.17 6.05
CA HIS A 182 2.21 0.05 5.59
C HIS A 182 2.05 -1.09 6.59
N VAL A 183 1.67 -2.27 6.12
CA VAL A 183 1.57 -3.47 6.94
C VAL A 183 2.39 -4.56 6.28
N ASP A 184 3.21 -5.24 7.06
CA ASP A 184 4.03 -6.35 6.62
C ASP A 184 3.86 -7.54 7.58
N PHE A 185 3.20 -8.60 7.09
CA PHE A 185 2.85 -9.78 7.85
C PHE A 185 3.61 -11.00 7.36
N HIS A 186 4.33 -11.66 8.25
CA HIS A 186 5.06 -12.89 8.00
C HIS A 186 4.58 -14.00 8.93
N ASN A 187 4.07 -15.10 8.37
CA ASN A 187 3.54 -16.23 9.16
C ASN A 187 2.47 -15.82 10.18
N VAL A 188 1.61 -14.86 9.84
CA VAL A 188 0.57 -14.36 10.74
C VAL A 188 -0.70 -15.20 10.63
N TYR A 189 -1.37 -15.44 11.76
CA TYR A 189 -2.68 -16.08 11.80
C TYR A 189 -3.75 -15.12 12.32
N ILE A 190 -4.86 -14.95 11.58
CA ILE A 190 -5.97 -14.08 11.99
C ILE A 190 -7.28 -14.85 12.03
N HIS A 191 -7.94 -14.82 13.19
CA HIS A 191 -9.15 -15.60 13.46
C HIS A 191 -10.44 -14.94 12.97
N SER A 192 -10.60 -13.63 13.19
CA SER A 192 -11.92 -13.00 13.10
C SER A 192 -12.08 -12.01 11.96
N SER A 193 -11.22 -10.98 11.86
CA SER A 193 -11.25 -9.99 10.77
C SER A 193 -10.02 -9.10 10.74
N VAL A 194 -9.73 -8.62 9.53
CA VAL A 194 -8.85 -7.48 9.24
C VAL A 194 -9.77 -6.38 8.70
N ASN A 195 -9.86 -5.24 9.37
CA ASN A 195 -10.65 -4.11 8.89
C ASN A 195 -9.76 -2.87 8.80
N ILE A 196 -9.69 -2.29 7.61
CA ILE A 196 -8.89 -1.11 7.32
C ILE A 196 -9.84 -0.04 6.77
N SER A 197 -9.84 1.14 7.40
CA SER A 197 -10.57 2.30 6.90
C SER A 197 -9.60 3.43 6.64
N GLU A 198 -9.58 3.98 5.42
CA GLU A 198 -8.70 5.09 5.04
C GLU A 198 -9.48 6.19 4.31
N LYS A 199 -9.59 7.38 4.90
CA LYS A 199 -10.27 8.49 4.23
C LYS A 199 -9.43 9.09 3.11
N SER A 200 -8.15 9.38 3.33
CA SER A 200 -7.25 9.75 2.22
C SER A 200 -5.82 9.26 2.35
N GLY A 201 -5.25 8.70 1.27
CA GLY A 201 -3.81 8.42 1.27
C GLY A 201 -3.34 7.21 0.45
N TYR A 202 -2.44 6.45 1.06
CA TYR A 202 -1.76 5.29 0.48
C TYR A 202 -1.72 4.15 1.51
N THR A 203 -2.34 3.02 1.19
CA THR A 203 -2.22 1.78 1.96
C THR A 203 -1.44 0.74 1.18
N ASP A 204 -0.50 0.07 1.85
CA ASP A 204 0.32 -1.00 1.32
C ASP A 204 0.37 -2.15 2.32
N PHE A 205 -0.07 -3.32 1.89
CA PHE A 205 -0.31 -4.47 2.74
C PHE A 205 0.39 -5.69 2.14
N ASN A 206 1.52 -6.04 2.72
CA ASN A 206 2.34 -7.18 2.34
C ASN A 206 2.06 -8.35 3.28
N ILE A 207 1.76 -9.52 2.74
CA ILE A 207 1.45 -10.72 3.51
C ILE A 207 2.18 -11.93 2.92
N TYR A 208 2.95 -12.59 3.76
CA TYR A 208 3.76 -13.75 3.42
C TYR A 208 3.42 -14.93 4.32
N ASN A 209 3.21 -16.10 3.72
CA ASN A 209 3.03 -17.39 4.40
C ASN A 209 1.98 -17.37 5.53
N SER A 210 0.96 -16.52 5.42
CA SER A 210 0.02 -16.24 6.50
C SER A 210 -1.33 -16.91 6.24
N ASN A 211 -2.10 -17.12 7.30
CA ASN A 211 -3.42 -17.72 7.20
C ASN A 211 -4.47 -16.81 7.86
N ILE A 212 -5.18 -16.07 7.02
CA ILE A 212 -6.23 -15.14 7.39
C ILE A 212 -7.55 -15.80 7.01
N THR A 213 -8.02 -16.68 7.89
CA THR A 213 -9.30 -17.39 7.69
C THR A 213 -10.53 -16.49 7.81
N SER A 214 -10.31 -15.21 8.07
CA SER A 214 -11.30 -14.16 8.19
C SER A 214 -11.43 -13.28 6.95
N ASN A 215 -12.37 -12.32 6.99
CA ASN A 215 -12.46 -11.29 5.97
C ASN A 215 -11.34 -10.26 6.16
N ILE A 216 -10.75 -9.84 5.05
CA ILE A 216 -10.04 -8.56 4.91
C ILE A 216 -11.03 -7.58 4.29
N ASN A 217 -11.40 -6.56 5.05
CA ASN A 217 -12.27 -5.49 4.60
C ASN A 217 -11.44 -4.20 4.53
N PHE A 218 -11.40 -3.58 3.36
CA PHE A 218 -10.82 -2.26 3.16
C PHE A 218 -11.92 -1.31 2.70
N GLU A 219 -12.08 -0.18 3.38
CA GLU A 219 -12.97 0.91 2.99
C GLU A 219 -12.15 2.21 2.89
N GLY A 220 -12.26 2.95 1.77
CA GLY A 220 -11.63 4.26 1.72
C GLY A 220 -12.29 5.30 0.83
N ASP A 221 -12.19 6.58 1.21
CA ASP A 221 -12.83 7.66 0.45
C ASP A 221 -11.94 8.04 -0.76
N SER A 222 -10.64 8.21 -0.55
CA SER A 222 -9.69 8.56 -1.61
C SER A 222 -8.32 7.94 -1.37
N GLY A 223 -7.62 7.50 -2.40
CA GLY A 223 -6.25 7.03 -2.21
C GLY A 223 -5.89 5.79 -3.01
N SER A 224 -4.67 5.31 -2.82
CA SER A 224 -4.23 4.08 -3.48
C SER A 224 -4.03 2.97 -2.46
N VAL A 225 -4.43 1.76 -2.83
CA VAL A 225 -4.33 0.59 -1.96
C VAL A 225 -3.60 -0.49 -2.72
N TYR A 226 -2.56 -1.04 -2.11
CA TYR A 226 -1.74 -2.10 -2.67
C TYR A 226 -1.77 -3.28 -1.70
N PHE A 227 -2.18 -4.42 -2.21
CA PHE A 227 -2.17 -5.67 -1.48
C PHE A 227 -1.20 -6.63 -2.19
N TYR A 228 -0.19 -7.12 -1.48
CA TYR A 228 0.77 -8.10 -1.98
C TYR A 228 0.68 -9.35 -1.12
N PHE A 229 0.29 -10.48 -1.72
CA PHE A 229 0.07 -11.72 -1.02
C PHE A 229 0.94 -12.86 -1.57
N TYR A 230 1.59 -13.60 -0.69
CA TYR A 230 2.46 -14.70 -1.06
C TYR A 230 2.24 -15.91 -0.15
N ASN A 231 2.03 -17.09 -0.73
CA ASN A 231 1.90 -18.36 -0.01
C ASN A 231 0.86 -18.34 1.13
N SER A 232 -0.21 -17.56 0.96
CA SER A 232 -1.15 -17.26 2.03
C SER A 232 -2.57 -17.77 1.74
N ALA A 233 -3.36 -17.95 2.78
CA ALA A 233 -4.75 -18.37 2.67
C ALA A 233 -5.70 -17.29 3.22
N PHE A 234 -6.76 -17.00 2.46
CA PHE A 234 -7.71 -15.93 2.73
C PHE A 234 -9.15 -16.43 2.62
N ALA A 235 -9.99 -16.10 3.60
CA ALA A 235 -11.43 -16.31 3.41
C ALA A 235 -11.98 -15.30 2.41
N ASN A 236 -12.10 -14.01 2.72
CA ASN A 236 -12.63 -13.05 1.74
C ASN A 236 -11.79 -11.78 1.73
N ILE A 237 -11.60 -11.22 0.55
CA ILE A 237 -11.03 -9.89 0.36
C ILE A 237 -12.13 -9.01 -0.21
N ASN A 238 -12.52 -7.99 0.55
CA ASN A 238 -13.54 -7.02 0.17
C ASN A 238 -12.90 -5.63 0.22
N ILE A 239 -12.79 -4.96 -0.91
CA ILE A 239 -12.21 -3.63 -1.02
C ILE A 239 -13.25 -2.70 -1.62
N GLN A 240 -13.54 -1.59 -0.96
CA GLN A 240 -14.45 -0.55 -1.44
C GLN A 240 -13.75 0.81 -1.38
N THR A 241 -13.67 1.51 -2.52
CA THR A 241 -13.10 2.86 -2.57
C THR A 241 -14.00 3.84 -3.33
N GLU A 242 -14.18 5.07 -2.84
CA GLU A 242 -14.88 6.08 -3.64
C GLU A 242 -13.99 6.62 -4.77
N SER A 243 -12.68 6.76 -4.53
CA SER A 243 -11.73 7.22 -5.55
C SER A 243 -10.31 6.71 -5.33
N GLY A 244 -9.59 6.51 -6.44
CA GLY A 244 -8.18 6.14 -6.45
C GLY A 244 -7.94 4.65 -6.73
N SER A 245 -6.68 4.26 -6.81
CA SER A 245 -6.29 3.00 -7.47
C SER A 245 -6.16 1.85 -6.47
N THR A 246 -6.78 0.71 -6.77
CA THR A 246 -6.61 -0.52 -5.99
C THR A 246 -5.80 -1.52 -6.80
N TYR A 247 -4.76 -2.08 -6.19
CA TYR A 247 -3.93 -3.12 -6.78
C TYR A 247 -3.89 -4.34 -5.86
N LEU A 248 -4.23 -5.50 -6.40
CA LEU A 248 -4.09 -6.79 -5.73
C LEU A 248 -3.11 -7.64 -6.51
N ARG A 249 -1.98 -7.97 -5.87
CA ARG A 249 -0.99 -8.91 -6.38
C ARG A 249 -0.94 -10.16 -5.53
N GLY A 250 -0.91 -11.33 -6.17
CA GLY A 250 -0.89 -12.60 -5.45
C GLY A 250 -0.05 -13.66 -6.15
N ASN A 251 0.76 -14.41 -5.41
CA ASN A 251 1.36 -15.64 -5.91
C ASN A 251 1.21 -16.80 -4.90
N SER A 252 0.82 -17.98 -5.40
CA SER A 252 0.73 -19.21 -4.58
C SER A 252 -0.26 -19.13 -3.41
N ASN A 253 -1.40 -18.46 -3.62
CA ASN A 253 -2.38 -18.20 -2.55
C ASN A 253 -3.66 -19.04 -2.69
N ILE A 254 -4.46 -19.06 -1.63
CA ILE A 254 -5.83 -19.58 -1.65
C ILE A 254 -6.79 -18.44 -1.28
N PHE A 255 -7.59 -17.99 -2.25
CA PHE A 255 -8.65 -17.01 -2.06
C PHE A 255 -10.02 -17.69 -2.15
N LYS A 256 -10.91 -17.47 -1.17
CA LYS A 256 -12.32 -17.84 -1.38
C LYS A 256 -12.97 -16.82 -2.32
N ASN A 257 -13.11 -15.58 -1.88
CA ASN A 257 -13.73 -14.53 -2.69
C ASN A 257 -12.86 -13.29 -2.71
N VAL A 258 -12.70 -12.71 -3.90
CA VAL A 258 -12.11 -11.39 -4.12
C VAL A 258 -13.20 -10.50 -4.69
N SER A 259 -13.52 -9.43 -3.96
CA SER A 259 -14.49 -8.41 -4.35
C SER A 259 -13.86 -7.03 -4.24
N ILE A 260 -13.65 -6.37 -5.36
CA ILE A 260 -13.09 -5.01 -5.41
C ILE A 260 -14.10 -4.11 -6.10
N GLU A 261 -14.48 -3.03 -5.43
CA GLU A 261 -15.40 -2.03 -5.94
C GLU A 261 -14.77 -0.63 -5.81
N THR A 262 -14.67 0.10 -6.91
CA THR A 262 -14.24 1.49 -6.91
C THR A 262 -15.23 2.37 -7.67
N ALA A 263 -15.50 3.58 -7.17
CA ALA A 263 -16.32 4.53 -7.93
C ALA A 263 -15.50 5.23 -9.04
N SER A 264 -14.19 5.44 -8.83
CA SER A 264 -13.35 6.09 -9.83
C SER A 264 -11.87 5.74 -9.72
N SER A 265 -11.22 5.45 -10.85
CA SER A 265 -9.76 5.35 -11.09
C SER A 265 -9.35 4.01 -11.72
N HIS A 266 -8.76 3.09 -10.96
CA HIS A 266 -8.13 1.91 -11.52
C HIS A 266 -8.24 0.73 -10.56
N ILE A 267 -8.61 -0.44 -11.08
CA ILE A 267 -8.45 -1.71 -10.39
C ILE A 267 -7.40 -2.49 -11.17
N GLY A 268 -6.30 -2.84 -10.52
CA GLY A 268 -5.32 -3.80 -11.02
C GLY A 268 -5.41 -5.10 -10.22
N MET A 269 -5.55 -6.22 -10.89
CA MET A 269 -5.44 -7.55 -10.28
C MET A 269 -4.42 -8.35 -11.09
N ASP A 270 -3.44 -8.93 -10.41
CA ASP A 270 -2.34 -9.69 -10.98
C ASP A 270 -2.09 -10.88 -10.05
N VAL A 271 -2.63 -12.05 -10.42
CA VAL A 271 -2.59 -13.23 -9.56
C VAL A 271 -2.10 -14.45 -10.31
N ASP A 272 -1.05 -15.05 -9.75
CA ASP A 272 -0.37 -16.22 -10.29
C ASP A 272 -0.50 -17.43 -9.36
N ASN A 273 -0.47 -18.63 -9.95
CA ASN A 273 -0.22 -19.88 -9.22
C ASN A 273 -1.16 -20.12 -8.04
N SER A 274 -2.39 -19.60 -8.10
CA SER A 274 -3.29 -19.50 -6.94
C SER A 274 -4.58 -20.29 -7.13
N ASN A 275 -5.31 -20.51 -6.04
CA ASN A 275 -6.68 -21.02 -6.07
C ASN A 275 -7.63 -19.86 -5.76
N ILE A 276 -8.63 -19.62 -6.61
CA ILE A 276 -9.64 -18.58 -6.38
C ILE A 276 -11.02 -19.20 -6.55
N HIS A 277 -11.99 -18.93 -5.66
CA HIS A 277 -13.38 -19.28 -5.96
C HIS A 277 -14.04 -18.22 -6.82
N ASN A 278 -14.32 -17.03 -6.29
CA ASN A 278 -15.00 -16.00 -7.08
C ASN A 278 -14.16 -14.73 -7.18
N ILE A 279 -14.22 -14.12 -8.36
CA ILE A 279 -13.67 -12.80 -8.65
C ILE A 279 -14.82 -11.88 -9.02
N ARG A 280 -14.93 -10.74 -8.32
CA ARG A 280 -15.89 -9.68 -8.62
C ARG A 280 -15.17 -8.35 -8.62
N LEU A 281 -15.02 -7.74 -9.79
CA LEU A 281 -14.39 -6.42 -9.95
C LEU A 281 -15.44 -5.44 -10.49
N ILE A 282 -15.62 -4.30 -9.83
CA ILE A 282 -16.61 -3.29 -10.23
C ILE A 282 -15.96 -1.91 -10.22
N SER A 283 -16.03 -1.21 -11.34
CA SER A 283 -15.64 0.19 -11.45
C SER A 283 -16.80 1.03 -11.98
N SER A 284 -17.15 2.13 -11.30
CA SER A 284 -18.11 3.07 -11.90
C SER A 284 -17.43 3.92 -12.98
N SER A 285 -16.16 4.25 -12.82
CA SER A 285 -15.39 4.97 -13.85
C SER A 285 -13.89 4.67 -13.79
N GLY A 286 -13.26 4.53 -14.95
CA GLY A 286 -11.83 4.24 -15.07
C GLY A 286 -11.53 2.80 -15.52
N SER A 287 -10.30 2.32 -15.36
CA SER A 287 -9.89 1.06 -15.97
C SER A 287 -9.82 -0.10 -14.97
N ILE A 288 -10.20 -1.29 -15.42
CA ILE A 288 -9.93 -2.55 -14.73
C ILE A 288 -8.92 -3.31 -15.58
N HIS A 289 -7.78 -3.62 -14.99
CA HIS A 289 -6.78 -4.51 -15.56
C HIS A 289 -6.73 -5.77 -14.70
N CYS A 290 -6.97 -6.94 -15.31
CA CYS A 290 -7.06 -8.22 -14.61
C CYS A 290 -6.21 -9.26 -15.33
N GLU A 291 -5.03 -9.53 -14.80
CA GLU A 291 -4.12 -10.58 -15.24
C GLU A 291 -4.20 -11.75 -14.26
N ILE A 292 -4.59 -12.93 -14.74
CA ILE A 292 -4.53 -14.15 -13.94
C ILE A 292 -3.88 -15.29 -14.71
N ASN A 293 -2.91 -15.95 -14.06
CA ASN A 293 -2.13 -17.01 -14.66
C ASN A 293 -2.01 -18.24 -13.75
N GLU A 294 -2.02 -19.44 -14.34
CA GLU A 294 -1.80 -20.71 -13.63
C GLU A 294 -2.73 -20.88 -12.40
N ILE A 295 -4.01 -20.49 -12.55
CA ILE A 295 -5.00 -20.50 -11.46
C ILE A 295 -5.91 -21.73 -11.51
N LEU A 296 -6.24 -22.29 -10.34
CA LEU A 296 -7.42 -23.15 -10.18
C LEU A 296 -8.65 -22.31 -9.79
N LEU A 297 -9.58 -22.14 -10.74
CA LEU A 297 -10.80 -21.38 -10.57
C LEU A 297 -11.97 -22.27 -10.10
N LEU A 298 -12.49 -21.98 -8.91
CA LEU A 298 -13.52 -22.77 -8.23
C LEU A 298 -14.93 -22.15 -8.29
N GLY A 299 -15.08 -20.98 -8.89
CA GLY A 299 -16.33 -20.24 -9.03
C GLY A 299 -16.27 -19.29 -10.23
N ASN A 300 -17.11 -18.25 -10.23
CA ASN A 300 -17.30 -17.39 -11.41
C ASN A 300 -16.44 -16.14 -11.36
N VAL A 301 -16.22 -15.56 -12.55
CA VAL A 301 -15.59 -14.26 -12.73
C VAL A 301 -16.63 -13.28 -13.21
N SER A 302 -16.69 -12.11 -12.57
CA SER A 302 -17.60 -11.05 -12.95
C SER A 302 -16.91 -9.70 -12.88
N ILE A 303 -16.74 -9.04 -14.02
CA ILE A 303 -16.00 -7.77 -14.15
C ILE A 303 -16.91 -6.75 -14.82
N TYR A 304 -17.21 -5.66 -14.12
CA TYR A 304 -18.15 -4.64 -14.57
C TYR A 304 -17.52 -3.26 -14.52
N SER A 305 -17.67 -2.50 -15.61
CA SER A 305 -17.33 -1.09 -15.67
C SER A 305 -18.49 -0.25 -16.21
N THR A 306 -18.83 0.88 -15.58
CA THR A 306 -19.87 1.79 -16.11
C THR A 306 -19.31 2.82 -17.08
N SER A 307 -18.02 3.13 -17.02
CA SER A 307 -17.37 3.98 -18.03
C SER A 307 -15.85 3.87 -17.92
N GLY A 308 -15.21 3.16 -18.84
CA GLY A 308 -13.76 3.09 -18.89
C GLY A 308 -13.27 1.92 -19.74
N SER A 309 -12.27 1.19 -19.27
CA SER A 309 -11.75 0.05 -20.04
C SER A 309 -11.62 -1.19 -19.17
N LEU A 310 -11.94 -2.33 -19.75
CA LEU A 310 -11.60 -3.64 -19.22
C LEU A 310 -10.45 -4.17 -20.07
N ASP A 311 -9.39 -4.61 -19.41
CA ASP A 311 -8.24 -5.24 -20.02
C ASP A 311 -7.97 -6.50 -19.22
N CYS A 312 -8.33 -7.66 -19.77
CA CYS A 312 -8.28 -8.91 -19.03
C CYS A 312 -7.43 -9.94 -19.77
N ASP A 313 -6.41 -10.45 -19.09
CA ASP A 313 -5.49 -11.48 -19.57
C ASP A 313 -5.63 -12.72 -18.68
N PHE A 314 -6.00 -13.84 -19.31
CA PHE A 314 -6.16 -15.13 -18.65
C PHE A 314 -5.19 -16.14 -19.25
N SER A 315 -4.43 -16.83 -18.42
CA SER A 315 -3.54 -17.89 -18.88
C SER A 315 -3.59 -19.14 -18.01
N GLU A 316 -3.58 -20.30 -18.68
CA GLU A 316 -3.50 -21.62 -18.04
C GLU A 316 -4.52 -21.88 -16.92
N ILE A 317 -5.76 -21.41 -17.11
CA ILE A 317 -6.79 -21.51 -16.08
C ILE A 317 -7.38 -22.93 -16.04
N SER A 318 -7.37 -23.52 -14.85
CA SER A 318 -7.93 -24.84 -14.57
C SER A 318 -9.23 -24.74 -13.79
N PHE A 319 -10.21 -25.58 -14.12
CA PHE A 319 -11.45 -25.71 -13.34
C PHE A 319 -12.10 -27.09 -13.52
N TYR A 320 -12.80 -27.55 -12.49
CA TYR A 320 -13.40 -28.89 -12.42
C TYR A 320 -14.86 -28.99 -12.89
N SER A 321 -15.48 -27.85 -13.14
CA SER A 321 -16.85 -27.74 -13.64
C SER A 321 -16.95 -26.48 -14.48
N ASP A 322 -17.96 -26.42 -15.34
CA ASP A 322 -18.19 -25.26 -16.20
C ASP A 322 -18.20 -23.95 -15.42
N ARG A 323 -17.55 -22.92 -15.99
CA ARG A 323 -17.38 -21.60 -15.38
C ARG A 323 -17.93 -20.50 -16.24
N VAL A 324 -18.44 -19.48 -15.56
CA VAL A 324 -18.96 -18.27 -16.20
C VAL A 324 -17.98 -17.13 -15.97
N PHE A 325 -17.65 -16.45 -17.07
CA PHE A 325 -16.94 -15.20 -17.13
C PHE A 325 -17.93 -14.18 -17.67
N ASP A 326 -18.30 -13.21 -16.86
CA ASP A 326 -19.26 -12.16 -17.21
C ASP A 326 -18.52 -10.81 -17.21
N LEU A 327 -18.31 -10.26 -18.39
CA LEU A 327 -17.55 -9.04 -18.62
C LEU A 327 -18.48 -8.00 -19.24
N TRP A 328 -18.60 -6.85 -18.60
CA TRP A 328 -19.49 -5.80 -19.10
C TRP A 328 -18.88 -4.42 -18.91
N ASP A 329 -18.85 -3.65 -19.98
CA ASP A 329 -18.49 -2.23 -19.94
C ASP A 329 -19.50 -1.40 -20.72
N ASN A 330 -20.03 -0.33 -20.15
CA ASN A 330 -21.04 0.47 -20.84
C ASN A 330 -20.47 1.28 -22.03
N SER A 331 -19.32 1.93 -21.87
CA SER A 331 -18.96 3.09 -22.71
C SER A 331 -17.47 3.33 -23.02
N GLY A 332 -16.59 2.34 -22.96
CA GLY A 332 -15.21 2.48 -23.42
C GLY A 332 -14.63 1.30 -24.23
N TYR A 333 -13.93 0.34 -23.63
CA TYR A 333 -13.32 -0.77 -24.37
C TYR A 333 -13.22 -2.03 -23.52
N ILE A 334 -13.39 -3.20 -24.13
CA ILE A 334 -13.11 -4.49 -23.51
C ILE A 334 -12.05 -5.19 -24.35
N ASP A 335 -10.85 -5.37 -23.78
CA ASP A 335 -9.85 -6.32 -24.23
C ASP A 335 -10.00 -7.61 -23.43
N PHE A 336 -10.09 -8.73 -24.13
CA PHE A 336 -10.07 -10.04 -23.50
C PHE A 336 -9.12 -10.95 -24.24
N TYR A 337 -8.01 -11.27 -23.57
CA TYR A 337 -7.03 -12.22 -24.04
C TYR A 337 -7.08 -13.48 -23.19
N TRP A 338 -7.07 -14.65 -23.83
CA TRP A 338 -6.92 -15.93 -23.14
C TRP A 338 -5.90 -16.82 -23.84
N ASP A 339 -4.86 -17.24 -23.12
CA ASP A 339 -3.89 -18.22 -23.58
C ASP A 339 -3.95 -19.56 -22.83
N GLN A 340 -4.23 -20.65 -23.53
CA GLN A 340 -4.53 -21.95 -22.93
C GLN A 340 -3.74 -23.10 -23.59
N GLU A 341 -2.56 -23.39 -23.04
CA GLU A 341 -1.69 -24.50 -23.49
C GLU A 341 -2.07 -25.88 -22.92
N ILE A 342 -2.94 -25.93 -21.90
CA ILE A 342 -3.36 -27.18 -21.25
C ILE A 342 -4.81 -27.56 -21.58
N LEU A 343 -5.08 -28.87 -21.60
CA LEU A 343 -6.43 -29.40 -21.84
C LEU A 343 -7.38 -28.99 -20.71
N MET A 344 -8.50 -28.38 -21.10
CA MET A 344 -9.56 -28.00 -20.17
C MET A 344 -10.47 -29.19 -19.88
N ASN A 345 -10.70 -29.45 -18.59
CA ASN A 345 -11.58 -30.54 -18.14
C ASN A 345 -13.06 -30.18 -18.24
N SER A 346 -13.39 -28.89 -18.38
CA SER A 346 -14.75 -28.34 -18.42
C SER A 346 -14.77 -27.10 -19.31
N SER A 347 -15.94 -26.53 -19.57
CA SER A 347 -16.08 -25.41 -20.50
C SER A 347 -16.10 -24.04 -19.81
N ALA A 348 -15.54 -23.03 -20.47
CA ALA A 348 -15.67 -21.61 -20.13
C ALA A 348 -16.80 -20.99 -20.96
N TYR A 349 -17.79 -20.43 -20.27
CA TYR A 349 -18.84 -19.61 -20.83
C TYR A 349 -18.48 -18.15 -20.62
N ILE A 350 -18.12 -17.46 -21.70
CA ILE A 350 -17.62 -16.10 -21.69
C ILE A 350 -18.70 -15.20 -22.29
N PHE A 351 -19.30 -14.37 -21.46
CA PHE A 351 -20.30 -13.37 -21.84
C PHE A 351 -19.64 -12.00 -21.79
N ILE A 352 -19.65 -11.29 -22.93
CA ILE A 352 -19.02 -9.98 -23.07
C ILE A 352 -20.04 -9.03 -23.66
N GLU A 353 -20.35 -7.96 -22.95
CA GLU A 353 -21.35 -6.99 -23.40
C GLU A 353 -20.90 -5.55 -23.24
N THR A 354 -21.24 -4.73 -24.25
CA THR A 354 -21.09 -3.28 -24.17
C THR A 354 -22.23 -2.52 -24.88
N ILE A 355 -22.45 -1.26 -24.52
CA ILE A 355 -23.45 -0.41 -25.18
C ILE A 355 -22.82 0.38 -26.32
N SER A 356 -21.69 1.04 -26.09
CA SER A 356 -21.16 2.04 -27.03
C SER A 356 -19.69 1.90 -27.39
N SER A 357 -19.15 0.71 -27.22
CA SER A 357 -17.71 0.49 -27.08
C SER A 357 -17.21 -0.66 -27.96
N THR A 358 -15.87 -0.76 -28.07
CA THR A 358 -15.22 -1.84 -28.82
C THR A 358 -14.98 -3.03 -27.92
N ILE A 359 -15.26 -4.23 -28.43
CA ILE A 359 -14.87 -5.50 -27.81
C ILE A 359 -13.81 -6.13 -28.71
N ASP A 360 -12.68 -6.49 -28.13
CA ASP A 360 -11.66 -7.33 -28.77
C ASP A 360 -11.48 -8.60 -27.94
N VAL A 361 -11.48 -9.75 -28.62
CA VAL A 361 -11.41 -11.06 -27.97
C VAL A 361 -10.46 -11.93 -28.77
N GLU A 362 -9.34 -12.26 -28.15
CA GLU A 362 -8.35 -13.20 -28.69
C GLU A 362 -8.20 -14.40 -27.74
N ILE A 363 -8.46 -15.61 -28.24
CA ILE A 363 -8.25 -16.85 -27.49
C ILE A 363 -7.29 -17.75 -28.25
N TYR A 364 -6.16 -18.10 -27.64
CA TYR A 364 -5.20 -19.08 -28.17
C TYR A 364 -5.31 -20.38 -27.37
N THR A 365 -5.49 -21.51 -28.05
CA THR A 365 -5.59 -22.79 -27.36
C THR A 365 -5.15 -23.99 -28.21
N ILE A 366 -4.97 -25.15 -27.56
CA ILE A 366 -4.71 -26.42 -28.25
C ILE A 366 -5.95 -26.92 -29.01
N LEU A 367 -5.72 -27.65 -30.10
CA LEU A 367 -6.79 -28.16 -30.97
C LEU A 367 -7.88 -28.93 -30.23
N GLU A 368 -7.52 -29.74 -29.23
CA GLU A 368 -8.46 -30.55 -28.47
C GLU A 368 -9.48 -29.72 -27.69
N ASN A 369 -9.13 -28.51 -27.24
CA ASN A 369 -10.06 -27.60 -26.58
C ASN A 369 -11.07 -27.01 -27.58
N ILE A 370 -10.64 -26.78 -28.83
CA ILE A 370 -11.51 -26.31 -29.92
C ILE A 370 -12.48 -27.42 -30.34
N GLU A 371 -11.97 -28.62 -30.62
CA GLU A 371 -12.79 -29.77 -31.04
C GLU A 371 -13.83 -30.18 -29.98
N SER A 372 -13.52 -29.92 -28.70
CA SER A 372 -14.41 -30.22 -27.58
C SER A 372 -15.32 -29.04 -27.17
N GLU A 373 -15.31 -27.93 -27.93
CA GLU A 373 -16.12 -26.73 -27.67
C GLU A 373 -15.93 -26.22 -26.22
N ARG A 374 -14.68 -26.15 -25.74
CA ARG A 374 -14.38 -25.72 -24.36
C ARG A 374 -14.56 -24.23 -24.14
N PHE A 375 -14.48 -23.44 -25.20
CA PHE A 375 -14.77 -22.02 -25.16
C PHE A 375 -16.11 -21.75 -25.83
N ILE A 376 -17.04 -21.16 -25.08
CA ILE A 376 -18.33 -20.66 -25.57
C ILE A 376 -18.35 -19.15 -25.34
N VAL A 377 -18.09 -18.39 -26.40
CA VAL A 377 -18.02 -16.93 -26.34
C VAL A 377 -19.31 -16.32 -26.90
N GLN A 378 -19.92 -15.41 -26.15
CA GLN A 378 -21.04 -14.58 -26.57
C GLN A 378 -20.67 -13.12 -26.36
N ALA A 379 -20.41 -12.42 -27.46
CA ALA A 379 -20.11 -10.99 -27.46
C ALA A 379 -21.26 -10.19 -28.07
N SER A 380 -21.59 -9.04 -27.48
CA SER A 380 -22.57 -8.10 -28.04
C SER A 380 -22.22 -6.65 -27.77
N SER A 381 -22.39 -5.79 -28.78
CA SER A 381 -22.29 -4.33 -28.67
C SER A 381 -23.54 -3.67 -29.26
N GLU A 382 -24.21 -2.74 -28.55
CA GLU A 382 -25.41 -2.07 -29.11
C GLU A 382 -25.05 -1.13 -30.27
N THR A 383 -23.98 -0.35 -30.11
CA THR A 383 -23.61 0.70 -31.06
C THR A 383 -22.12 0.71 -31.46
N GLY A 384 -21.30 -0.13 -30.83
CA GLY A 384 -19.88 -0.27 -31.14
C GLY A 384 -19.56 -1.45 -32.06
N PHE A 385 -18.28 -1.83 -32.07
CA PHE A 385 -17.74 -2.93 -32.89
C PHE A 385 -17.29 -4.06 -31.96
N PHE A 386 -17.35 -5.30 -32.44
CA PHE A 386 -16.74 -6.42 -31.73
C PHE A 386 -16.00 -7.32 -32.72
N ASP A 387 -14.85 -7.81 -32.30
CA ASP A 387 -14.12 -8.89 -32.95
C ASP A 387 -13.97 -10.06 -31.98
N VAL A 388 -14.05 -11.29 -32.50
CA VAL A 388 -13.90 -12.51 -31.70
C VAL A 388 -13.16 -13.56 -32.52
N GLU A 389 -11.95 -13.86 -32.08
CA GLU A 389 -11.06 -14.79 -32.75
C GLU A 389 -10.58 -15.88 -31.77
N ILE A 390 -10.72 -17.14 -32.19
CA ILE A 390 -10.24 -18.32 -31.45
C ILE A 390 -9.27 -19.07 -32.36
N TYR A 391 -8.04 -19.20 -31.89
CA TYR A 391 -6.91 -19.73 -32.64
C TYR A 391 -6.45 -21.09 -32.07
N GLU A 392 -6.16 -22.01 -32.99
CA GLU A 392 -5.30 -23.15 -32.67
C GLU A 392 -3.87 -22.63 -32.59
N ARG A 393 -3.17 -22.99 -31.51
CA ARG A 393 -1.78 -22.60 -31.29
C ARG A 393 -0.79 -23.43 -32.10
#